data_AF-A0A7J9J0K8-F1
#
_entry.id   AF-A0A7J9J0K8-F1
#
_cell.length_a   1.000
_cell.length_b   1.000
_cell.length_c   1.000
_cell.angle_alpha   90.00
_cell.angle_beta   90.00
_cell.angle_gamma   90.00
#
_symmetry.space_group_name_H-M   'P 1'
#
loop_
_entity.id
_entity.type
_entity.pdbx_description
1 polymer ?
#
loop_
_entity_poly.entity_id
_entity_poly.type
_entity_poly.pdbx_seq_one_letter_code
_entity_poly.pdbx_strand_id
1 'polypeptide(L)'
;KRESSGEYQSPKFKDIQKLIANKLEHPKVTRGEARTVKVPPRPTASLAPKDANHQTITPITYSQPPPPPPLLPSLPPLPPPPPPPRFPAKAATTPKAHSLVVGPVQSYQEKKKDPPVAAAAWNQKKPTVISVHSSIVGEIQNRSAHLLAIKADVETKGEFINSLIHRVLAAAYTDIEEVLKFVDWLDNELSSLADERAVLKHFKWPERKADAMREAAIEYRDLKLLEMEISSFEDDTSNPCGVALKRMAGLLDKSERSIQRLIKLRNSVIRSYQECKIPVDWMLDSGMVYKIKQASMKLVTMYIKRVGTELQLVRSLDKESAQEALLLQGMHFANRAHQFAGDLDSETLCAFEEIKECIPGHLVGSKELLAGISSA
;
A
#
# COMPACT_ATOMS: atom_id res chain seq x y z
N LYS A 1 -32.80 68.01 -42.65
CA LYS A 1 -33.18 66.79 -43.43
C LYS A 1 -32.49 65.62 -42.71
N ARG A 2 -33.13 65.10 -41.66
CA ARG A 2 -33.91 63.84 -41.59
C ARG A 2 -33.00 62.59 -41.63
N GLU A 3 -33.19 61.71 -40.67
CA GLU A 3 -32.38 60.52 -40.40
C GLU A 3 -32.45 59.44 -41.50
N SER A 4 -31.50 58.50 -41.44
CA SER A 4 -31.72 57.11 -41.86
C SER A 4 -30.87 56.15 -41.02
N SER A 5 -31.51 55.47 -40.07
CA SER A 5 -31.00 54.28 -39.39
C SER A 5 -31.26 53.02 -40.23
N GLY A 6 -30.41 52.01 -40.10
CA GLY A 6 -30.51 50.71 -40.78
C GLY A 6 -29.31 49.83 -40.41
N GLU A 7 -29.35 49.14 -39.27
CA GLU A 7 -29.87 47.77 -39.12
C GLU A 7 -28.78 46.69 -39.37
N TYR A 8 -28.00 46.40 -38.32
CA TYR A 8 -27.13 45.22 -38.28
C TYR A 8 -28.00 43.96 -38.16
N GLN A 9 -28.12 43.17 -39.22
CA GLN A 9 -28.76 41.85 -39.12
C GLN A 9 -27.87 40.87 -38.35
N SER A 10 -28.42 40.32 -37.27
CA SER A 10 -27.80 39.22 -36.52
C SER A 10 -27.81 37.92 -37.37
N PRO A 11 -26.72 37.13 -37.41
CA PRO A 11 -26.69 35.85 -38.11
C PRO A 11 -27.80 34.92 -37.61
N LYS A 12 -28.59 34.35 -38.53
CA LYS A 12 -29.75 33.54 -38.13
C LYS A 12 -29.26 32.18 -37.65
N PHE A 13 -29.94 31.62 -36.65
CA PHE A 13 -29.58 30.34 -35.99
C PHE A 13 -29.26 29.19 -36.98
N LYS A 14 -29.92 29.17 -38.15
CA LYS A 14 -29.68 28.20 -39.23
C LYS A 14 -28.26 28.28 -39.83
N ASP A 15 -27.66 29.46 -39.89
CA ASP A 15 -26.31 29.66 -40.42
C ASP A 15 -25.26 29.11 -39.46
N ILE A 16 -25.50 29.24 -38.15
CA ILE A 16 -24.68 28.65 -37.08
C ILE A 16 -24.80 27.12 -37.10
N GLN A 17 -26.01 26.56 -37.23
CA GLN A 17 -26.20 25.12 -37.40
C GLN A 17 -25.48 24.59 -38.65
N LYS A 18 -25.55 25.31 -39.78
CA LYS A 18 -24.87 24.93 -41.03
C LYS A 18 -23.34 25.00 -40.90
N LEU A 19 -22.82 25.96 -40.15
CA LEU A 19 -21.38 26.07 -39.85
C LEU A 19 -20.90 24.93 -38.94
N ILE A 20 -21.69 24.55 -37.93
CA ILE A 20 -21.37 23.43 -37.02
C ILE A 20 -21.38 22.10 -37.78
N ALA A 21 -22.40 21.85 -38.62
CA ALA A 21 -22.48 20.64 -39.44
C ALA A 21 -21.27 20.51 -40.39
N ASN A 22 -20.93 21.57 -41.11
CA ASN A 22 -19.82 21.57 -42.07
C ASN A 22 -18.43 21.43 -41.38
N LYS A 23 -18.34 21.80 -40.09
CA LYS A 23 -17.15 21.54 -39.24
C LYS A 23 -17.09 20.13 -38.66
N LEU A 24 -18.20 19.39 -38.61
CA LEU A 24 -18.25 17.99 -38.18
C LEU A 24 -17.82 17.01 -39.27
N GLU A 25 -18.12 17.30 -40.53
CA GLU A 25 -17.95 16.37 -41.66
C GLU A 25 -16.51 16.25 -42.20
N HIS A 26 -15.57 17.10 -41.77
CA HIS A 26 -14.21 17.14 -42.33
C HIS A 26 -13.07 17.13 -41.28
N PRO A 27 -12.87 16.04 -40.51
CA PRO A 27 -11.59 15.80 -39.83
C PRO A 27 -10.51 15.45 -40.85
N LYS A 28 -9.51 16.31 -40.99
CA LYS A 28 -8.39 16.10 -41.91
C LYS A 28 -7.49 14.97 -41.39
N VAL A 29 -7.57 13.80 -42.02
CA VAL A 29 -6.78 12.61 -41.63
C VAL A 29 -5.29 12.85 -41.91
N THR A 30 -4.53 13.12 -40.85
CA THR A 30 -3.06 13.00 -40.87
C THR A 30 -2.68 11.64 -40.31
N ARG A 31 -2.23 10.75 -41.19
CA ARG A 31 -1.83 9.37 -40.88
C ARG A 31 -0.57 9.35 -40.02
N GLY A 32 -0.73 9.16 -38.70
CA GLY A 32 0.38 8.90 -37.79
C GLY A 32 0.95 7.49 -37.97
N GLU A 33 2.27 7.36 -37.91
CA GLU A 33 2.99 6.12 -38.21
C GLU A 33 2.75 5.01 -37.17
N ALA A 34 2.79 3.76 -37.63
CA ALA A 34 2.60 2.59 -36.79
C ALA A 34 3.74 2.46 -35.76
N ARG A 35 3.40 2.46 -34.47
CA ARG A 35 4.36 2.26 -33.38
C ARG A 35 4.38 0.79 -32.97
N THR A 36 5.55 0.17 -33.07
CA THR A 36 5.75 -1.27 -32.84
C THR A 36 5.40 -1.67 -31.40
N VAL A 37 4.55 -2.69 -31.26
CA VAL A 37 4.19 -3.30 -29.97
C VAL A 37 5.46 -3.82 -29.29
N LYS A 38 5.79 -3.31 -28.09
CA LYS A 38 6.82 -3.93 -27.25
C LYS A 38 6.26 -5.20 -26.62
N VAL A 39 6.98 -6.31 -26.79
CA VAL A 39 6.58 -7.62 -26.28
C VAL A 39 6.94 -7.72 -24.79
N PRO A 40 6.02 -8.19 -23.90
CA PRO A 40 6.31 -8.39 -22.49
C PRO A 40 7.23 -9.60 -22.24
N PRO A 41 7.86 -9.73 -21.06
CA PRO A 41 8.63 -10.92 -20.71
C PRO A 41 7.76 -12.19 -20.76
N ARG A 42 8.29 -13.23 -21.39
CA ARG A 42 7.64 -14.55 -21.51
C ARG A 42 7.94 -15.38 -20.26
N PRO A 43 6.96 -16.09 -19.66
CA PRO A 43 7.23 -17.05 -18.59
C PRO A 43 8.11 -18.21 -19.10
N THR A 44 9.19 -18.49 -18.39
CA THR A 44 10.21 -19.46 -18.80
C THR A 44 9.79 -20.89 -18.43
N ALA A 45 9.26 -21.64 -19.40
CA ALA A 45 9.01 -23.07 -19.24
C ALA A 45 10.31 -23.87 -19.39
N SER A 46 10.81 -24.46 -18.29
CA SER A 46 11.95 -25.38 -18.34
C SER A 46 11.49 -26.77 -18.82
N LEU A 47 12.22 -27.34 -19.77
CA LEU A 47 11.94 -28.65 -20.37
C LEU A 47 12.52 -29.78 -19.51
N ALA A 48 11.74 -30.82 -19.28
CA ALA A 48 12.22 -32.07 -18.74
C ALA A 48 12.84 -32.95 -19.85
N PRO A 49 13.94 -33.69 -19.58
CA PRO A 49 14.32 -34.87 -20.33
C PRO A 49 13.82 -36.14 -19.61
N LYS A 50 13.18 -37.04 -20.35
CA LYS A 50 13.16 -38.47 -20.05
C LYS A 50 14.23 -39.14 -20.91
N ASP A 51 14.94 -40.13 -20.37
CA ASP A 51 14.85 -41.48 -20.92
C ASP A 51 15.46 -42.53 -19.97
N ALA A 52 15.16 -43.79 -20.24
CA ALA A 52 15.25 -44.90 -19.28
C ALA A 52 16.49 -45.81 -19.46
N ASN A 53 16.81 -46.60 -18.44
CA ASN A 53 17.07 -48.03 -18.66
C ASN A 53 16.74 -48.89 -17.42
N HIS A 54 16.60 -50.20 -17.64
CA HIS A 54 16.03 -51.21 -16.72
C HIS A 54 17.05 -52.05 -15.94
N GLN A 55 16.51 -52.88 -15.01
CA GLN A 55 17.02 -54.16 -14.44
C GLN A 55 17.67 -54.11 -13.04
N THR A 56 17.55 -55.10 -12.12
CA THR A 56 16.60 -56.23 -11.90
C THR A 56 16.77 -56.80 -10.46
N ILE A 57 15.69 -56.86 -9.67
CA ILE A 57 15.32 -57.81 -8.57
C ILE A 57 16.39 -58.35 -7.57
N THR A 58 16.23 -58.10 -6.25
CA THR A 58 15.98 -59.11 -5.17
C THR A 58 15.81 -58.44 -3.77
N PRO A 59 15.16 -59.08 -2.76
CA PRO A 59 14.60 -58.38 -1.59
C PRO A 59 15.34 -58.59 -0.25
N ILE A 60 15.26 -57.60 0.66
CA ILE A 60 15.64 -57.73 2.09
C ILE A 60 14.60 -57.05 3.02
N THR A 61 13.75 -57.89 3.61
CA THR A 61 13.26 -57.93 5.00
C THR A 61 13.40 -56.71 5.96
N TYR A 62 12.24 -56.18 6.37
CA TYR A 62 11.86 -55.44 7.61
C TYR A 62 12.74 -54.31 8.22
N SER A 63 12.12 -53.13 8.39
CA SER A 63 11.78 -52.59 9.74
C SER A 63 10.76 -51.45 9.67
N GLN A 64 9.93 -51.30 10.70
CA GLN A 64 8.78 -50.38 10.78
C GLN A 64 9.13 -49.14 11.65
N PRO A 65 8.60 -47.93 11.35
CA PRO A 65 8.91 -46.73 12.13
C PRO A 65 8.31 -46.75 13.55
N PRO A 66 8.92 -46.00 14.51
CA PRO A 66 8.56 -46.06 15.93
C PRO A 66 7.22 -45.35 16.27
N PRO A 67 6.56 -45.75 17.38
CA PRO A 67 5.28 -45.19 17.83
C PRO A 67 5.41 -43.83 18.55
N PRO A 68 4.32 -43.03 18.62
CA PRO A 68 4.30 -41.73 19.29
C PRO A 68 4.26 -41.84 20.83
N PRO A 69 4.66 -40.77 21.56
CA PRO A 69 4.67 -40.73 23.03
C PRO A 69 3.26 -40.70 23.65
N PRO A 70 3.11 -41.13 24.92
CA PRO A 70 1.80 -41.29 25.57
C PRO A 70 1.14 -39.96 25.97
N LEU A 71 -0.20 -39.94 25.87
CA LEU A 71 -1.06 -38.83 26.25
C LEU A 71 -1.14 -38.67 27.77
N LEU A 72 -0.93 -37.44 28.27
CA LEU A 72 -1.25 -37.08 29.66
C LEU A 72 -2.75 -36.78 29.82
N PRO A 73 -3.35 -37.06 31.01
CA PRO A 73 -4.78 -36.92 31.22
C PRO A 73 -5.26 -35.46 31.19
N SER A 74 -6.44 -35.25 30.62
CA SER A 74 -7.08 -33.94 30.44
C SER A 74 -7.43 -33.25 31.76
N LEU A 75 -6.93 -32.03 31.96
CA LEU A 75 -7.46 -31.09 32.96
C LEU A 75 -8.88 -30.63 32.57
N PRO A 76 -9.77 -30.37 33.56
CA PRO A 76 -11.11 -29.86 33.29
C PRO A 76 -11.07 -28.42 32.74
N PRO A 77 -12.08 -28.00 31.95
CA PRO A 77 -12.10 -26.68 31.32
C PRO A 77 -12.21 -25.55 32.34
N LEU A 78 -11.41 -24.50 32.17
CA LEU A 78 -11.53 -23.26 32.93
C LEU A 78 -12.90 -22.59 32.68
N PRO A 79 -13.50 -21.93 33.68
CA PRO A 79 -14.72 -21.15 33.49
C PRO A 79 -14.46 -19.93 32.59
N PRO A 80 -15.47 -19.48 31.82
CA PRO A 80 -15.32 -18.33 30.91
C PRO A 80 -15.08 -17.02 31.69
N PRO A 81 -14.28 -16.08 31.13
CA PRO A 81 -14.01 -14.81 31.79
C PRO A 81 -15.26 -13.94 31.93
N PRO A 82 -15.36 -13.11 32.99
CA PRO A 82 -16.52 -12.26 33.24
C PRO A 82 -16.65 -11.16 32.16
N PRO A 83 -17.89 -10.76 31.80
CA PRO A 83 -18.11 -9.70 30.81
C PRO A 83 -17.67 -8.32 31.33
N PRO A 84 -17.16 -7.44 30.46
CA PRO A 84 -16.68 -6.12 30.87
C PRO A 84 -17.82 -5.18 31.35
N PRO A 85 -17.52 -4.19 32.23
CA PRO A 85 -18.53 -3.28 32.77
C PRO A 85 -19.23 -2.45 31.70
N ARG A 86 -20.57 -2.37 31.78
CA ARG A 86 -21.38 -1.51 30.90
C ARG A 86 -21.37 -0.07 31.43
N PHE A 87 -20.79 0.86 30.68
CA PHE A 87 -20.98 2.29 30.91
C PHE A 87 -22.34 2.77 30.35
N PRO A 88 -23.00 3.76 30.99
CA PRO A 88 -24.38 4.10 30.69
C PRO A 88 -24.54 4.84 29.35
N ALA A 89 -25.54 4.45 28.58
CA ALA A 89 -25.90 5.11 27.33
C ALA A 89 -26.57 6.48 27.58
N LYS A 90 -26.21 7.47 26.76
CA LYS A 90 -27.04 8.66 26.49
C LYS A 90 -27.21 8.85 24.98
N ALA A 91 -28.30 9.51 24.62
CA ALA A 91 -29.00 9.29 23.37
C ALA A 91 -28.37 9.92 22.12
N ALA A 92 -28.78 9.32 21.00
CA ALA A 92 -28.51 9.65 19.60
C ALA A 92 -28.60 11.14 19.21
N THR A 93 -27.68 11.52 18.31
CA THR A 93 -27.97 12.45 17.20
C THR A 93 -27.26 11.94 15.93
N THR A 94 -27.99 11.82 14.81
CA THR A 94 -27.41 11.46 13.50
C THR A 94 -26.66 12.63 12.88
N PRO A 95 -25.64 12.37 12.06
CA PRO A 95 -25.68 12.93 10.70
C PRO A 95 -25.23 11.95 9.60
N LYS A 96 -25.53 12.35 8.35
CA LYS A 96 -25.38 11.56 7.12
C LYS A 96 -23.92 11.34 6.71
N ALA A 97 -23.68 10.23 6.01
CA ALA A 97 -22.41 9.92 5.38
C ALA A 97 -22.05 10.93 4.29
N HIS A 98 -20.78 11.35 4.26
CA HIS A 98 -20.16 12.03 3.12
C HIS A 98 -18.96 11.24 2.63
N SER A 99 -18.95 10.97 1.32
CA SER A 99 -17.88 10.24 0.64
C SER A 99 -16.62 11.09 0.53
N LEU A 100 -15.45 10.51 0.84
CA LEU A 100 -14.16 11.14 0.62
C LEU A 100 -13.68 10.85 -0.82
N VAL A 101 -13.53 11.90 -1.61
CA VAL A 101 -12.75 11.89 -2.86
C VAL A 101 -11.53 12.77 -2.63
N VAL A 102 -10.34 12.21 -2.85
CA VAL A 102 -9.06 12.92 -2.74
C VAL A 102 -8.70 13.51 -4.11
N GLY A 103 -8.37 14.80 -4.14
CA GLY A 103 -7.83 15.52 -5.30
C GLY A 103 -6.58 16.31 -4.90
N PRO A 104 -5.62 16.53 -5.81
CA PRO A 104 -4.23 16.80 -5.44
C PRO A 104 -3.90 18.25 -5.10
N VAL A 105 -2.84 18.41 -4.31
CA VAL A 105 -2.23 19.69 -3.90
C VAL A 105 -1.44 20.31 -5.05
N GLN A 106 -1.62 21.61 -5.28
CA GLN A 106 -0.62 22.48 -5.90
C GLN A 106 -0.48 23.76 -5.07
N SER A 107 0.72 24.35 -5.07
CA SER A 107 1.21 25.20 -3.98
C SER A 107 1.77 26.56 -4.44
N TYR A 108 1.81 27.48 -3.48
CA TYR A 108 2.48 28.80 -3.50
C TYR A 108 1.88 29.91 -4.38
N GLN A 109 1.31 30.94 -3.73
CA GLN A 109 1.97 32.25 -3.80
C GLN A 109 1.76 33.15 -2.56
N GLU A 110 2.91 33.60 -2.07
CA GLU A 110 3.33 34.68 -1.17
C GLU A 110 2.34 35.76 -0.64
N LYS A 111 2.61 36.22 0.60
CA LYS A 111 1.86 37.24 1.35
C LYS A 111 2.33 38.67 1.05
N LYS A 112 1.42 39.64 0.86
CA LYS A 112 1.67 41.09 1.13
C LYS A 112 0.43 41.82 1.67
N LYS A 113 0.67 42.97 2.32
CA LYS A 113 -0.24 43.79 3.16
C LYS A 113 -0.10 45.30 2.84
N ASP A 114 -0.96 46.22 3.26
CA ASP A 114 -2.10 46.08 4.19
C ASP A 114 -3.43 46.76 3.70
N PRO A 115 -3.56 48.10 3.60
CA PRO A 115 -4.85 48.70 4.02
C PRO A 115 -5.64 49.51 2.96
N PRO A 116 -6.92 49.87 3.27
CA PRO A 116 -7.90 50.31 2.26
C PRO A 116 -8.09 51.84 2.15
N VAL A 117 -8.54 52.30 0.98
CA VAL A 117 -9.10 53.66 0.77
C VAL A 117 -10.39 53.54 -0.06
N ALA A 118 -11.34 54.44 0.18
CA ALA A 118 -12.74 54.30 -0.18
C ALA A 118 -13.14 54.87 -1.56
N ALA A 119 -14.26 54.33 -2.06
CA ALA A 119 -15.32 55.00 -2.84
C ALA A 119 -14.94 55.94 -4.01
N ALA A 120 -15.25 55.51 -5.23
CA ALA A 120 -16.44 55.94 -6.00
C ALA A 120 -16.19 56.01 -7.52
N ALA A 121 -16.84 55.11 -8.29
CA ALA A 121 -17.27 55.38 -9.66
C ALA A 121 -18.33 54.36 -10.09
N TRP A 122 -19.58 54.83 -10.15
CA TRP A 122 -20.74 54.09 -10.60
C TRP A 122 -20.72 53.86 -12.12
N ASN A 123 -20.74 52.60 -12.58
CA ASN A 123 -21.52 52.09 -13.74
C ASN A 123 -21.01 50.73 -14.26
N GLN A 124 -21.90 49.73 -14.27
CA GLN A 124 -22.11 48.67 -15.31
C GLN A 124 -22.76 47.45 -14.63
N LYS A 125 -24.05 47.21 -14.89
CA LYS A 125 -24.77 46.03 -14.39
C LYS A 125 -24.50 44.83 -15.30
N LYS A 126 -23.98 43.73 -14.72
CA LYS A 126 -23.59 42.42 -15.33
C LYS A 126 -22.22 42.47 -16.06
N PRO A 127 -21.36 41.47 -15.81
CA PRO A 127 -21.50 40.20 -16.51
C PRO A 127 -21.30 38.91 -15.66
N THR A 128 -21.73 38.87 -14.39
CA THR A 128 -21.72 37.61 -13.59
C THR A 128 -22.43 36.45 -14.32
N VAL A 129 -23.52 36.76 -15.04
CA VAL A 129 -24.28 35.77 -15.84
C VAL A 129 -23.47 35.26 -17.04
N ILE A 130 -22.63 36.09 -17.68
CA ILE A 130 -21.84 35.68 -18.85
C ILE A 130 -20.68 34.79 -18.40
N SER A 131 -20.04 35.08 -17.26
CA SER A 131 -19.01 34.22 -16.67
C SER A 131 -19.55 32.84 -16.28
N VAL A 132 -20.74 32.79 -15.67
CA VAL A 132 -21.42 31.50 -15.38
C VAL A 132 -21.81 30.80 -16.68
N HIS A 133 -22.33 31.51 -17.69
CA HIS A 133 -22.70 30.90 -18.97
C HIS A 133 -21.48 30.42 -19.78
N SER A 134 -20.35 31.12 -19.76
CA SER A 134 -19.11 30.68 -20.41
C SER A 134 -18.48 29.49 -19.68
N SER A 135 -18.58 29.46 -18.34
CA SER A 135 -18.19 28.31 -17.52
C SER A 135 -19.04 27.08 -17.87
N ILE A 136 -20.37 27.22 -17.91
CA ILE A 136 -21.30 26.14 -18.32
C ILE A 136 -21.04 25.69 -19.75
N VAL A 137 -20.85 26.61 -20.70
CA VAL A 137 -20.55 26.25 -22.11
C VAL A 137 -19.20 25.54 -22.22
N GLY A 138 -18.16 26.00 -21.50
CA GLY A 138 -16.86 25.33 -21.45
C GLY A 138 -16.92 23.94 -20.81
N GLU A 139 -17.70 23.79 -19.73
CA GLU A 139 -17.96 22.49 -19.08
C GLU A 139 -18.70 21.53 -20.02
N ILE A 140 -19.71 22.00 -20.75
CA ILE A 140 -20.43 21.22 -21.77
C ILE A 140 -19.49 20.83 -22.91
N GLN A 141 -18.68 21.76 -23.42
CA GLN A 141 -17.71 21.49 -24.49
C GLN A 141 -16.68 20.45 -24.03
N ASN A 142 -16.10 20.60 -22.84
CA ASN A 142 -15.16 19.65 -22.28
C ASN A 142 -15.77 18.26 -22.10
N ARG A 143 -16.99 18.15 -21.53
CA ARG A 143 -17.71 16.86 -21.43
C ARG A 143 -18.02 16.26 -22.79
N SER A 144 -18.39 17.08 -23.79
CA SER A 144 -18.65 16.60 -25.14
C SER A 144 -17.38 16.07 -25.83
N ALA A 145 -16.24 16.74 -25.63
CA ALA A 145 -14.94 16.30 -26.13
C ALA A 145 -14.50 14.99 -25.45
N HIS A 146 -14.68 14.86 -24.13
CA HIS A 146 -14.38 13.64 -23.38
C HIS A 146 -15.21 12.44 -23.89
N LEU A 147 -16.54 12.63 -24.04
CA LEU A 147 -17.42 11.58 -24.56
C LEU A 147 -17.10 11.20 -26.02
N LEU A 148 -16.71 12.16 -26.85
CA LEU A 148 -16.25 11.90 -28.22
C LEU A 148 -14.91 11.14 -28.24
N ALA A 149 -13.99 11.44 -27.34
CA ALA A 149 -12.72 10.73 -27.21
C ALA A 149 -12.93 9.28 -26.73
N ILE A 150 -13.79 9.06 -25.72
CA ILE A 150 -14.22 7.71 -25.29
C ILE A 150 -14.81 6.94 -26.48
N LYS A 151 -15.73 7.54 -27.22
CA LYS A 151 -16.37 6.90 -28.36
C LYS A 151 -15.35 6.55 -29.46
N ALA A 152 -14.45 7.47 -29.79
CA ALA A 152 -13.38 7.23 -30.74
C ALA A 152 -12.45 6.09 -30.30
N ASP A 153 -12.12 5.99 -29.01
CA ASP A 153 -11.31 4.90 -28.48
C ASP A 153 -12.03 3.54 -28.53
N VAL A 154 -13.33 3.50 -28.19
CA VAL A 154 -14.15 2.29 -28.32
C VAL A 154 -14.24 1.82 -29.78
N GLU A 155 -14.37 2.74 -30.73
CA GLU A 155 -14.45 2.43 -32.17
C GLU A 155 -13.08 2.05 -32.79
N THR A 156 -11.99 2.68 -32.37
CA THR A 156 -10.67 2.54 -33.04
C THR A 156 -9.69 1.60 -32.32
N LYS A 157 -9.76 1.45 -30.99
CA LYS A 157 -8.81 0.64 -30.20
C LYS A 157 -9.35 -0.75 -29.84
N GLY A 158 -10.43 -1.20 -30.48
CA GLY A 158 -11.07 -2.48 -30.18
C GLY A 158 -10.15 -3.70 -30.31
N GLU A 159 -9.35 -3.80 -31.36
CA GLU A 159 -8.37 -4.89 -31.53
C GLU A 159 -7.28 -4.87 -30.45
N PHE A 160 -6.78 -3.68 -30.14
CA PHE A 160 -5.80 -3.46 -29.07
C PHE A 160 -6.34 -3.92 -27.72
N ILE A 161 -7.54 -3.47 -27.32
CA ILE A 161 -8.17 -3.85 -26.05
C ILE A 161 -8.47 -5.36 -25.99
N ASN A 162 -8.93 -5.97 -27.08
CA ASN A 162 -9.10 -7.43 -27.14
C ASN A 162 -7.75 -8.16 -26.96
N SER A 163 -6.65 -7.63 -27.49
CA SER A 163 -5.31 -8.19 -27.25
C SER A 163 -4.88 -8.07 -25.77
N LEU A 164 -5.23 -6.98 -25.08
CA LEU A 164 -5.00 -6.82 -23.64
C LEU A 164 -5.85 -7.82 -22.84
N ILE A 165 -7.14 -7.99 -23.18
CA ILE A 165 -8.04 -8.97 -22.56
C ILE A 165 -7.46 -10.39 -22.65
N HIS A 166 -7.00 -10.81 -23.84
CA HIS A 166 -6.36 -12.11 -24.01
C HIS A 166 -5.09 -12.26 -23.15
N ARG A 167 -4.28 -11.20 -23.03
CA ARG A 167 -3.07 -11.22 -22.18
C ARG A 167 -3.39 -11.30 -20.69
N VAL A 168 -4.36 -10.53 -20.19
CA VAL A 168 -4.80 -10.62 -18.77
C VAL A 168 -5.42 -11.98 -18.48
N LEU A 169 -6.23 -12.54 -19.38
CA LEU A 169 -6.76 -13.90 -19.22
C LEU A 169 -5.64 -14.96 -19.18
N ALA A 170 -4.66 -14.88 -20.09
CA ALA A 170 -3.54 -15.80 -20.18
C ALA A 170 -2.47 -15.62 -19.08
N ALA A 171 -2.40 -14.45 -18.44
CA ALA A 171 -1.41 -14.15 -17.41
C ALA A 171 -1.50 -15.15 -16.23
N ALA A 172 -0.46 -15.94 -16.03
CA ALA A 172 -0.31 -16.87 -14.93
C ALA A 172 1.17 -16.88 -14.56
N TYR A 173 1.49 -16.30 -13.41
CA TYR A 173 2.86 -16.08 -12.96
C TYR A 173 3.17 -16.95 -11.74
N THR A 174 4.44 -17.26 -11.54
CA THR A 174 4.93 -17.97 -10.34
C THR A 174 5.59 -17.03 -9.33
N ASP A 175 6.10 -15.89 -9.80
CA ASP A 175 6.71 -14.86 -8.96
C ASP A 175 5.90 -13.56 -8.97
N ILE A 176 5.75 -12.92 -7.81
CA ILE A 176 5.01 -11.67 -7.64
C ILE A 176 5.70 -10.51 -8.37
N GLU A 177 7.02 -10.56 -8.56
CA GLU A 177 7.77 -9.53 -9.28
C GLU A 177 7.50 -9.55 -10.79
N GLU A 178 7.04 -10.67 -11.34
CA GLU A 178 6.50 -10.73 -12.70
C GLU A 178 5.11 -10.11 -12.79
N VAL A 179 4.27 -10.27 -11.76
CA VAL A 179 2.98 -9.58 -11.65
C VAL A 179 3.19 -8.07 -11.55
N LEU A 180 4.18 -7.58 -10.79
CA LEU A 180 4.51 -6.14 -10.74
C LEU A 180 4.81 -5.60 -12.15
N LYS A 181 5.73 -6.25 -12.88
CA LYS A 181 6.11 -5.87 -14.25
C LYS A 181 4.92 -5.95 -15.21
N PHE A 182 4.05 -6.94 -15.04
CA PHE A 182 2.84 -7.08 -15.85
C PHE A 182 1.83 -5.98 -15.58
N VAL A 183 1.57 -5.63 -14.31
CA VAL A 183 0.69 -4.53 -13.92
C VAL A 183 1.24 -3.20 -14.40
N ASP A 184 2.53 -2.93 -14.22
CA ASP A 184 3.17 -1.70 -14.72
C ASP A 184 3.07 -1.60 -16.24
N TRP A 185 3.28 -2.71 -16.97
CA TRP A 185 3.05 -2.73 -18.41
C TRP A 185 1.57 -2.48 -18.76
N LEU A 186 0.63 -3.16 -18.08
CA LEU A 186 -0.80 -3.08 -18.34
C LEU A 186 -1.34 -1.66 -18.13
N ASP A 187 -0.97 -1.03 -17.02
CA ASP A 187 -1.40 0.34 -16.69
C ASP A 187 -0.77 1.36 -17.66
N ASN A 188 0.46 1.13 -18.14
CA ASN A 188 1.05 1.94 -19.21
C ASN A 188 0.30 1.79 -20.55
N GLU A 189 -0.10 0.58 -20.95
CA GLU A 189 -0.90 0.37 -22.17
C GLU A 189 -2.29 1.03 -22.04
N LEU A 190 -2.94 0.90 -20.88
CA LEU A 190 -4.25 1.49 -20.60
C LEU A 190 -4.22 3.00 -20.42
N SER A 191 -3.08 3.59 -20.02
CA SER A 191 -2.88 5.05 -19.99
C SER A 191 -3.03 5.74 -21.35
N SER A 192 -3.00 4.97 -22.44
CA SER A 192 -3.28 5.46 -23.80
C SER A 192 -4.76 5.72 -24.06
N LEU A 193 -5.68 5.27 -23.20
CA LEU A 193 -7.12 5.45 -23.32
C LEU A 193 -7.57 6.80 -22.75
N ALA A 194 -8.56 7.43 -23.38
CA ALA A 194 -9.14 8.70 -22.91
C ALA A 194 -9.79 8.58 -21.52
N ASP A 195 -10.37 7.41 -21.22
CA ASP A 195 -10.96 7.05 -19.92
C ASP A 195 -10.98 5.52 -19.82
N GLU A 196 -10.05 4.94 -19.05
CA GLU A 196 -9.93 3.47 -18.93
C GLU A 196 -11.28 2.82 -18.59
N ARG A 197 -11.97 3.31 -17.55
CA ARG A 197 -13.20 2.69 -17.05
C ARG A 197 -14.36 2.85 -18.03
N ALA A 198 -14.52 4.03 -18.64
CA ALA A 198 -15.61 4.24 -19.59
C ALA A 198 -15.39 3.48 -20.91
N VAL A 199 -14.14 3.38 -21.39
CA VAL A 199 -13.81 2.61 -22.60
C VAL A 199 -13.95 1.11 -22.34
N LEU A 200 -13.28 0.56 -21.31
CA LEU A 200 -13.25 -0.88 -21.03
C LEU A 200 -14.64 -1.48 -20.75
N LYS A 201 -15.59 -0.70 -20.24
CA LYS A 201 -17.00 -1.11 -20.04
C LYS A 201 -17.68 -1.62 -21.32
N HIS A 202 -17.22 -1.20 -22.50
CA HIS A 202 -17.76 -1.64 -23.80
C HIS A 202 -17.21 -3.00 -24.25
N PHE A 203 -16.25 -3.57 -23.52
CA PHE A 203 -15.57 -4.82 -23.83
C PHE A 203 -15.78 -5.87 -22.73
N LYS A 204 -15.47 -7.13 -23.01
CA LYS A 204 -15.49 -8.21 -22.01
C LYS A 204 -14.22 -8.18 -21.14
N TRP A 205 -13.98 -7.05 -20.47
CA TRP A 205 -12.82 -6.86 -19.62
C TRP A 205 -12.82 -7.84 -18.44
N PRO A 206 -11.72 -8.57 -18.17
CA PRO A 206 -11.62 -9.48 -17.01
C PRO A 206 -11.35 -8.71 -15.71
N GLU A 207 -12.26 -7.80 -15.36
CA GLU A 207 -12.17 -6.83 -14.24
C GLU A 207 -11.66 -7.48 -12.95
N ARG A 208 -12.33 -8.55 -12.49
CA ARG A 208 -11.92 -9.30 -11.28
C ARG A 208 -10.44 -9.73 -11.28
N LYS A 209 -9.89 -10.12 -12.43
CA LYS A 209 -8.50 -10.61 -12.52
C LYS A 209 -7.50 -9.46 -12.64
N ALA A 210 -7.83 -8.42 -13.44
CA ALA A 210 -7.00 -7.23 -13.55
C ALA A 210 -6.88 -6.50 -12.20
N ASP A 211 -8.00 -6.32 -11.51
CA ASP A 211 -8.03 -5.61 -10.23
C ASP A 211 -7.37 -6.43 -9.12
N ALA A 212 -7.58 -7.76 -9.05
CA ALA A 212 -6.84 -8.61 -8.11
C ALA A 212 -5.31 -8.57 -8.34
N MET A 213 -4.85 -8.46 -9.60
CA MET A 213 -3.42 -8.28 -9.90
C MET A 213 -2.89 -6.93 -9.43
N ARG A 214 -3.66 -5.85 -9.63
CA ARG A 214 -3.33 -4.50 -9.15
C ARG A 214 -3.30 -4.44 -7.62
N GLU A 215 -4.31 -4.97 -6.95
CA GLU A 215 -4.38 -5.07 -5.48
C GLU A 215 -3.18 -5.84 -4.93
N ALA A 216 -2.87 -7.02 -5.48
CA ALA A 216 -1.71 -7.81 -5.08
C ALA A 216 -0.39 -7.05 -5.29
N ALA A 217 -0.26 -6.32 -6.40
CA ALA A 217 0.93 -5.52 -6.69
C ALA A 217 1.09 -4.33 -5.72
N ILE A 218 0.00 -3.66 -5.34
CA ILE A 218 0.02 -2.55 -4.37
C ILE A 218 0.39 -3.06 -2.98
N GLU A 219 -0.32 -4.07 -2.47
CA GLU A 219 -0.08 -4.63 -1.13
C GLU A 219 1.35 -5.20 -0.99
N TYR A 220 1.87 -5.85 -2.03
CA TYR A 220 3.24 -6.34 -2.03
C TYR A 220 4.27 -5.18 -2.06
N ARG A 221 4.05 -4.13 -2.86
CA ARG A 221 4.93 -2.94 -2.90
C ARG A 221 4.98 -2.22 -1.56
N ASP A 222 3.84 -2.05 -0.89
CA ASP A 222 3.77 -1.43 0.43
C ASP A 222 4.59 -2.20 1.48
N LEU A 223 4.51 -3.53 1.46
CA LEU A 223 5.30 -4.40 2.34
C LEU A 223 6.79 -4.36 2.02
N LYS A 224 7.15 -4.33 0.73
CA LYS A 224 8.55 -4.25 0.27
C LYS A 224 9.18 -2.90 0.57
N LEU A 225 8.42 -1.81 0.45
CA LEU A 225 8.84 -0.47 0.85
C LEU A 225 9.10 -0.39 2.35
N LEU A 226 8.23 -1.00 3.17
CA LEU A 226 8.41 -1.08 4.61
C LEU A 226 9.60 -1.96 5.03
N GLU A 227 9.78 -3.11 4.38
CA GLU A 227 10.94 -3.98 4.61
C GLU A 227 12.24 -3.21 4.31
N MET A 228 12.32 -2.54 3.16
CA MET A 228 13.46 -1.69 2.80
C MET A 228 13.69 -0.56 3.82
N GLU A 229 12.64 0.15 4.25
CA GLU A 229 12.72 1.24 5.25
C GLU A 229 13.29 0.78 6.59
N ILE A 230 12.96 -0.45 7.02
CA ILE A 230 13.48 -1.04 8.27
C ILE A 230 14.90 -1.58 8.06
N SER A 231 15.14 -2.33 6.98
CA SER A 231 16.45 -2.94 6.66
C SER A 231 17.54 -1.88 6.45
N SER A 232 17.21 -0.74 5.83
CA SER A 232 18.09 0.40 5.63
C SER A 232 18.10 1.41 6.80
N PHE A 233 17.42 1.12 7.92
CA PHE A 233 17.50 1.96 9.10
C PHE A 233 18.89 1.82 9.75
N GLU A 234 19.49 2.97 10.05
CA GLU A 234 20.78 3.12 10.73
C GLU A 234 20.62 4.15 11.87
N ASP A 235 21.25 3.90 13.02
CA ASP A 235 21.13 4.76 14.20
C ASP A 235 22.14 5.91 14.12
N ASP A 236 21.64 7.09 13.77
CA ASP A 236 22.45 8.32 13.78
C ASP A 236 22.71 8.74 15.24
N THR A 237 23.92 8.44 15.68
CA THR A 237 24.42 8.68 17.05
C THR A 237 24.39 10.14 17.48
N SER A 238 24.27 11.10 16.56
CA SER A 238 24.11 12.52 16.91
C SER A 238 22.73 12.85 17.50
N ASN A 239 21.72 11.98 17.32
CA ASN A 239 20.39 12.19 17.86
C ASN A 239 20.33 11.88 19.38
N PRO A 240 19.58 12.68 20.17
CA PRO A 240 19.31 12.35 21.57
C PRO A 240 18.71 10.94 21.71
N CYS A 241 19.17 10.16 22.70
CA CYS A 241 18.79 8.76 22.86
C CYS A 241 17.27 8.53 22.81
N GLY A 242 16.48 9.29 23.58
CA GLY A 242 15.01 9.19 23.56
C GLY A 242 14.35 9.44 22.20
N VAL A 243 14.96 10.23 21.31
CA VAL A 243 14.48 10.45 19.94
C VAL A 243 14.78 9.23 19.07
N ALA A 244 16.00 8.68 19.15
CA ALA A 244 16.40 7.47 18.44
C ALA A 244 15.52 6.27 18.84
N LEU A 245 15.39 5.99 20.14
CA LEU A 245 14.55 4.91 20.68
C LEU A 245 13.09 5.05 20.24
N LYS A 246 12.54 6.28 20.20
CA LYS A 246 11.16 6.52 19.74
C LYS A 246 10.98 6.25 18.25
N ARG A 247 11.99 6.52 17.40
CA ARG A 247 11.94 6.22 15.95
C ARG A 247 11.99 4.70 15.72
N MET A 248 12.90 4.01 16.40
CA MET A 248 12.98 2.54 16.37
C MET A 248 11.69 1.88 16.86
N ALA A 249 11.11 2.35 17.97
CA ALA A 249 9.82 1.84 18.44
C ALA A 249 8.68 2.07 17.44
N GLY A 250 8.63 3.25 16.80
CA GLY A 250 7.62 3.56 15.78
C GLY A 250 7.74 2.72 14.50
N LEU A 251 8.94 2.25 14.16
CA LEU A 251 9.17 1.31 13.06
C LEU A 251 8.71 -0.11 13.43
N LEU A 252 8.97 -0.58 14.66
CA LEU A 252 8.41 -1.85 15.15
C LEU A 252 6.88 -1.82 15.24
N ASP A 253 6.29 -0.71 15.71
CA ASP A 253 4.84 -0.49 15.65
C ASP A 253 4.28 -0.56 14.23
N LYS A 254 5.06 -0.15 13.22
CA LYS A 254 4.67 -0.17 11.80
C LYS A 254 4.78 -1.58 11.21
N SER A 255 5.81 -2.34 11.58
CA SER A 255 5.98 -3.74 11.14
C SER A 255 4.94 -4.68 11.75
N GLU A 256 4.64 -4.57 13.04
CA GLU A 256 3.55 -5.33 13.68
C GLU A 256 2.20 -5.09 12.98
N ARG A 257 1.85 -3.83 12.75
CA ARG A 257 0.59 -3.46 12.07
C ARG A 257 0.57 -3.88 10.60
N SER A 258 1.70 -3.93 9.90
CA SER A 258 1.74 -4.41 8.51
C SER A 258 1.53 -5.92 8.45
N ILE A 259 2.17 -6.70 9.30
CA ILE A 259 2.00 -8.16 9.35
C ILE A 259 0.57 -8.53 9.79
N GLN A 260 0.00 -7.84 10.77
CA GLN A 260 -1.41 -8.04 11.15
C GLN A 260 -2.38 -7.73 10.00
N ARG A 261 -2.10 -6.72 9.16
CA ARG A 261 -2.89 -6.44 7.94
C ARG A 261 -2.69 -7.53 6.89
N LEU A 262 -1.46 -7.97 6.64
CA LEU A 262 -1.15 -9.05 5.69
C LEU A 262 -1.84 -10.36 6.07
N ILE A 263 -1.85 -10.74 7.35
CA ILE A 263 -2.55 -11.96 7.82
C ILE A 263 -4.06 -11.87 7.54
N LYS A 264 -4.68 -10.70 7.80
CA LYS A 264 -6.10 -10.46 7.48
C LYS A 264 -6.37 -10.49 5.97
N LEU A 265 -5.51 -9.85 5.18
CA LEU A 265 -5.58 -9.86 3.71
C LEU A 265 -5.49 -11.30 3.19
N ARG A 266 -4.45 -12.05 3.57
CA ARG A 266 -4.24 -13.46 3.23
C ARG A 266 -5.49 -14.29 3.49
N ASN A 267 -6.05 -14.21 4.69
CA ASN A 267 -7.23 -14.97 5.08
C ASN A 267 -8.49 -14.60 4.26
N SER A 268 -8.54 -13.39 3.70
CA SER A 268 -9.63 -12.91 2.84
C SER A 268 -9.45 -13.28 1.37
N VAL A 269 -8.26 -13.07 0.79
CA VAL A 269 -8.07 -13.05 -0.67
C VAL A 269 -7.35 -14.27 -1.26
N ILE A 270 -6.71 -15.12 -0.45
CA ILE A 270 -5.81 -16.19 -0.94
C ILE A 270 -6.46 -17.10 -1.99
N ARG A 271 -7.73 -17.49 -1.82
CA ARG A 271 -8.46 -18.30 -2.80
C ARG A 271 -8.74 -17.53 -4.09
N SER A 272 -9.10 -16.25 -3.99
CA SER A 272 -9.34 -15.40 -5.17
C SER A 272 -8.07 -15.21 -5.99
N TYR A 273 -6.92 -15.02 -5.33
CA TYR A 273 -5.61 -14.90 -5.99
C TYR A 273 -5.22 -16.21 -6.68
N GLN A 274 -5.43 -17.37 -6.03
CA GLN A 274 -5.20 -18.69 -6.64
C GLN A 274 -6.11 -18.96 -7.86
N GLU A 275 -7.39 -18.58 -7.80
CA GLU A 275 -8.31 -18.62 -8.95
C GLU A 275 -7.81 -17.72 -10.10
N CYS A 276 -7.32 -16.53 -9.77
CA CYS A 276 -6.75 -15.56 -10.72
C CYS A 276 -5.32 -15.88 -11.20
N LYS A 277 -4.70 -16.97 -10.74
CA LYS A 277 -3.30 -17.35 -11.05
C LYS A 277 -2.27 -16.29 -10.65
N ILE A 278 -2.51 -15.67 -9.50
CA ILE A 278 -1.60 -14.74 -8.83
C ILE A 278 -0.81 -15.53 -7.76
N PRO A 279 0.53 -15.41 -7.69
CA PRO A 279 1.33 -16.01 -6.63
C PRO A 279 0.87 -15.58 -5.24
N VAL A 280 0.87 -16.51 -4.29
CA VAL A 280 0.48 -16.26 -2.89
C VAL A 280 1.62 -16.56 -1.90
N ASP A 281 2.76 -17.09 -2.36
CA ASP A 281 3.87 -17.51 -1.50
C ASP A 281 4.51 -16.35 -0.75
N TRP A 282 4.48 -15.14 -1.32
CA TRP A 282 4.91 -13.91 -0.65
C TRP A 282 4.05 -13.53 0.57
N MET A 283 2.80 -14.04 0.66
CA MET A 283 1.88 -13.83 1.78
C MET A 283 2.06 -14.86 2.91
N LEU A 284 2.81 -15.95 2.66
CA LEU A 284 3.06 -16.99 3.64
C LEU A 284 4.02 -16.48 4.72
N ASP A 285 4.09 -17.22 5.82
CA ASP A 285 4.92 -16.83 6.96
C ASP A 285 6.42 -16.86 6.62
N SER A 286 6.83 -17.69 5.66
CA SER A 286 8.16 -17.71 5.02
C SER A 286 8.41 -16.62 3.96
N GLY A 287 7.37 -15.87 3.59
CA GLY A 287 7.39 -14.81 2.58
C GLY A 287 7.79 -13.45 3.17
N MET A 288 6.96 -12.42 2.92
CA MET A 288 7.24 -11.07 3.43
C MET A 288 7.11 -10.95 4.96
N VAL A 289 6.34 -11.83 5.60
CA VAL A 289 6.26 -11.93 7.07
C VAL A 289 7.66 -12.17 7.66
N TYR A 290 8.37 -13.19 7.19
CA TYR A 290 9.74 -13.51 7.62
C TYR A 290 10.70 -12.34 7.38
N LYS A 291 10.72 -11.75 6.17
CA LYS A 291 11.65 -10.65 5.85
C LYS A 291 11.44 -9.43 6.76
N ILE A 292 10.19 -9.02 6.97
CA ILE A 292 9.84 -7.89 7.85
C ILE A 292 10.19 -8.19 9.31
N LYS A 293 9.99 -9.43 9.78
CA LYS A 293 10.43 -9.86 11.11
C LYS A 293 11.95 -9.78 11.26
N GLN A 294 12.72 -10.32 10.31
CA GLN A 294 14.18 -10.28 10.35
C GLN A 294 14.74 -8.85 10.31
N ALA A 295 14.20 -7.98 9.44
CA ALA A 295 14.54 -6.56 9.42
C ALA A 295 14.24 -5.89 10.79
N SER A 296 13.12 -6.27 11.41
CA SER A 296 12.75 -5.77 12.74
C SER A 296 13.66 -6.30 13.86
N MET A 297 14.33 -7.44 13.70
CA MET A 297 15.32 -7.91 14.70
C MET A 297 16.59 -7.06 14.68
N LYS A 298 17.15 -6.75 13.50
CA LYS A 298 18.28 -5.79 13.37
C LYS A 298 17.97 -4.46 14.08
N LEU A 299 16.75 -3.94 13.88
CA LEU A 299 16.27 -2.73 14.53
C LEU A 299 16.22 -2.84 16.07
N VAL A 300 15.92 -4.02 16.60
CA VAL A 300 15.90 -4.30 18.04
C VAL A 300 17.31 -4.42 18.59
N THR A 301 18.22 -5.09 17.88
CA THR A 301 19.65 -5.11 18.22
C THR A 301 20.21 -3.69 18.38
N MET A 302 19.87 -2.79 17.44
CA MET A 302 20.27 -1.38 17.49
C MET A 302 19.66 -0.64 18.68
N TYR A 303 18.38 -0.86 18.97
CA TYR A 303 17.69 -0.27 20.13
C TYR A 303 18.39 -0.66 21.44
N ILE A 304 18.69 -1.95 21.60
CA ILE A 304 19.31 -2.52 22.79
C ILE A 304 20.75 -2.01 22.95
N LYS A 305 21.53 -1.95 21.87
CA LYS A 305 22.86 -1.29 21.89
C LYS A 305 22.76 0.19 22.28
N ARG A 306 21.79 0.94 21.75
CA ARG A 306 21.58 2.36 22.09
C ARG A 306 21.22 2.55 23.56
N VAL A 307 20.32 1.72 24.09
CA VAL A 307 20.01 1.65 25.53
C VAL A 307 21.28 1.38 26.34
N GLY A 308 22.08 0.38 25.97
CA GLY A 308 23.33 0.03 26.67
C GLY A 308 24.33 1.20 26.74
N THR A 309 24.55 1.91 25.63
CA THR A 309 25.44 3.09 25.60
C THR A 309 24.95 4.23 26.52
N GLU A 310 23.66 4.53 26.51
CA GLU A 310 23.07 5.56 27.38
C GLU A 310 23.09 5.12 28.85
N LEU A 311 22.89 3.83 29.14
CA LEU A 311 22.95 3.26 30.49
C LEU A 311 24.34 3.42 31.11
N GLN A 312 25.40 3.20 30.33
CA GLN A 312 26.79 3.43 30.74
C GLN A 312 27.06 4.92 31.05
N LEU A 313 26.51 5.84 30.24
CA LEU A 313 26.60 7.28 30.48
C LEU A 313 25.84 7.71 31.74
N VAL A 314 24.59 7.28 31.92
CA VAL A 314 23.76 7.61 33.09
C VAL A 314 24.39 7.08 34.38
N ARG A 315 25.00 5.89 34.35
CA ARG A 315 25.72 5.30 35.50
C ARG A 315 26.92 6.13 35.97
N SER A 316 27.54 6.90 35.08
CA SER A 316 28.63 7.84 35.44
C SER A 316 28.13 9.13 36.10
N LEU A 317 26.82 9.38 36.09
CA LEU A 317 26.17 10.61 36.53
C LEU A 317 25.31 10.42 37.80
N ASP A 318 25.37 9.24 38.42
CA ASP A 318 24.69 8.88 39.69
C ASP A 318 23.17 9.12 39.70
N LYS A 319 22.50 8.76 38.60
CA LYS A 319 21.03 8.90 38.43
C LYS A 319 20.33 7.56 38.36
N GLU A 320 20.32 6.81 39.47
CA GLU A 320 19.77 5.46 39.56
C GLU A 320 18.36 5.34 38.96
N SER A 321 17.42 6.21 39.33
CA SER A 321 16.03 6.15 38.83
C SER A 321 15.89 6.35 37.30
N ALA A 322 16.81 7.07 36.67
CA ALA A 322 16.85 7.22 35.22
C ALA A 322 17.45 5.98 34.54
N GLN A 323 18.44 5.35 35.18
CA GLN A 323 19.03 4.08 34.76
C GLN A 323 18.00 2.94 34.83
N GLU A 324 17.21 2.86 35.90
CA GLU A 324 16.14 1.85 36.05
C GLU A 324 15.04 1.99 35.00
N ALA A 325 14.55 3.22 34.77
CA ALA A 325 13.51 3.48 33.78
C ALA A 325 13.97 3.11 32.36
N LEU A 326 15.22 3.43 32.02
CA LEU A 326 15.81 3.13 30.71
C LEU A 326 16.05 1.62 30.53
N LEU A 327 16.54 0.93 31.55
CA LEU A 327 16.68 -0.54 31.59
C LEU A 327 15.34 -1.23 31.36
N LEU A 328 14.31 -0.84 32.12
CA LEU A 328 12.97 -1.41 32.04
C LEU A 328 12.34 -1.16 30.65
N GLN A 329 12.57 0.02 30.07
CA GLN A 329 12.16 0.35 28.70
C GLN A 329 12.86 -0.56 27.67
N GLY A 330 14.16 -0.83 27.83
CA GLY A 330 14.91 -1.81 27.03
C GLY A 330 14.34 -3.22 27.12
N MET A 331 14.07 -3.70 28.33
CA MET A 331 13.53 -5.04 28.58
C MET A 331 12.12 -5.22 28.00
N HIS A 332 11.24 -4.23 28.16
CA HIS A 332 9.91 -4.28 27.55
C HIS A 332 9.97 -4.29 26.01
N PHE A 333 10.91 -3.55 25.41
CA PHE A 333 11.08 -3.52 23.97
C PHE A 333 11.57 -4.87 23.41
N ALA A 334 12.61 -5.46 24.03
CA ALA A 334 13.11 -6.80 23.66
C ALA A 334 12.04 -7.89 23.82
N ASN A 335 11.31 -7.91 24.94
CA ASN A 335 10.26 -8.91 25.16
C ASN A 335 9.10 -8.78 24.15
N ARG A 336 8.72 -7.55 23.78
CA ARG A 336 7.73 -7.31 22.73
C ARG A 336 8.23 -7.79 21.37
N ALA A 337 9.47 -7.49 21.03
CA ALA A 337 10.11 -7.94 19.80
C ALA A 337 10.17 -9.48 19.70
N HIS A 338 10.51 -10.15 20.80
CA HIS A 338 10.48 -11.61 20.91
C HIS A 338 9.08 -12.18 20.63
N GLN A 339 8.04 -11.67 21.29
CA GLN A 339 6.64 -12.08 21.05
C GLN A 339 6.18 -11.81 19.62
N PHE A 340 6.71 -10.79 18.95
CA PHE A 340 6.42 -10.47 17.56
C PHE A 340 7.11 -11.43 16.58
N ALA A 341 8.42 -11.64 16.73
CA ALA A 341 9.22 -12.49 15.85
C ALA A 341 8.94 -13.98 16.05
N GLY A 342 8.84 -14.43 17.31
CA GLY A 342 8.76 -15.84 17.72
C GLY A 342 10.07 -16.34 18.33
N ASP A 343 11.19 -15.77 17.90
CA ASP A 343 12.55 -16.01 18.36
C ASP A 343 13.32 -14.67 18.45
N LEU A 344 14.40 -14.66 19.24
CA LEU A 344 15.40 -13.59 19.19
C LEU A 344 16.66 -14.18 18.55
N ASP A 345 17.29 -13.42 17.67
CA ASP A 345 18.58 -13.81 17.09
C ASP A 345 19.69 -13.75 18.14
N SER A 346 20.79 -14.47 17.89
CA SER A 346 21.91 -14.55 18.83
C SER A 346 22.58 -13.21 19.12
N GLU A 347 22.58 -12.25 18.19
CA GLU A 347 23.18 -10.93 18.41
C GLU A 347 22.31 -10.09 19.35
N THR A 348 20.99 -10.14 19.19
CA THR A 348 20.03 -9.50 20.11
C THR A 348 20.04 -10.16 21.50
N LEU A 349 20.21 -11.48 21.59
CA LEU A 349 20.37 -12.17 22.89
C LEU A 349 21.66 -11.75 23.60
N CYS A 350 22.80 -11.73 22.92
CA CYS A 350 24.06 -11.22 23.50
C CYS A 350 23.92 -9.76 23.97
N ALA A 351 23.33 -8.88 23.15
CA ALA A 351 23.11 -7.48 23.52
C ALA A 351 22.14 -7.33 24.71
N PHE A 352 21.20 -8.27 24.89
CA PHE A 352 20.32 -8.32 26.06
C PHE A 352 21.05 -8.80 27.33
N GLU A 353 21.98 -9.74 27.20
CA GLU A 353 22.87 -10.14 28.31
C GLU A 353 23.80 -8.99 28.73
N GLU A 354 24.36 -8.22 27.80
CA GLU A 354 25.15 -7.01 28.09
C GLU A 354 24.34 -5.96 28.90
N ILE A 355 23.05 -5.80 28.63
CA ILE A 355 22.15 -4.97 29.45
C ILE A 355 21.91 -5.59 30.83
N LYS A 356 21.74 -6.91 30.94
CA LYS A 356 21.54 -7.60 32.22
C LYS A 356 22.75 -7.48 33.15
N GLU A 357 23.97 -7.52 32.62
CA GLU A 357 25.20 -7.29 33.40
C GLU A 357 25.32 -5.84 33.91
N CYS A 358 24.55 -4.90 33.34
CA CYS A 358 24.46 -3.52 33.83
C CYS A 358 23.41 -3.31 34.96
N ILE A 359 22.75 -4.37 35.44
CA ILE A 359 21.76 -4.30 36.53
C ILE A 359 22.48 -4.11 37.88
N PRO A 360 22.20 -3.04 38.64
CA PRO A 360 22.75 -2.87 39.99
C PRO A 360 22.33 -4.00 40.93
N GLY A 361 23.24 -4.50 41.77
CA GLY A 361 23.00 -5.66 42.64
C GLY A 361 21.82 -5.54 43.62
N HIS A 362 21.31 -4.33 43.86
CA HIS A 362 20.09 -4.11 44.66
C HIS A 362 18.81 -4.59 43.95
N LEU A 363 18.76 -4.48 42.61
CA LEU A 363 17.60 -4.87 41.79
C LEU A 363 17.45 -6.40 41.67
N VAL A 364 18.54 -7.14 41.86
CA VAL A 364 18.58 -8.62 41.88
C VAL A 364 17.73 -9.19 43.05
N GLY A 365 17.45 -8.40 44.08
CA GLY A 365 16.55 -8.79 45.18
C GLY A 365 15.05 -8.78 44.83
N SER A 366 14.64 -7.99 43.83
CA SER A 366 13.24 -7.86 43.42
C SER A 366 12.83 -8.99 42.47
N LYS A 367 12.57 -10.17 43.06
CA LYS A 367 12.18 -11.42 42.38
C LYS A 367 11.03 -11.31 41.36
N GLU A 368 10.21 -10.27 41.43
CA GLU A 368 9.06 -10.07 40.53
C GLU A 368 9.46 -9.55 39.13
N LEU A 369 10.59 -8.87 38.97
CA LEU A 369 11.04 -8.34 37.66
C LEU A 369 11.74 -9.39 36.78
N LEU A 370 12.38 -10.40 37.38
CA LEU A 370 13.05 -11.50 36.67
C LEU A 370 12.10 -12.65 36.29
N ALA A 371 10.93 -12.74 36.92
CA ALA A 371 9.99 -13.85 36.73
C ALA A 371 9.46 -13.96 35.28
N GLY A 372 9.38 -12.84 34.54
CA GLY A 372 8.96 -12.83 33.14
C GLY A 372 10.00 -13.34 32.13
N ILE A 373 11.25 -13.60 32.57
CA ILE A 373 12.36 -14.02 31.69
C ILE A 373 12.69 -15.51 31.87
N SER A 374 12.36 -16.11 33.02
CA SER A 374 12.66 -17.52 33.32
C SER A 374 11.73 -18.54 32.62
N SER A 375 10.96 -18.10 31.62
CA SER A 375 10.02 -18.92 30.83
C SER A 375 10.14 -18.69 29.31
N ALA A 376 11.23 -18.05 28.88
CA ALA A 376 11.64 -17.93 27.48
C ALA A 376 12.68 -19.01 27.15
#